data_AF-A0A7K0ZT24-F1
#
_entry.id   AF-A0A7K0ZT24-F1
#
_cell.length_a   1.000
_cell.length_b   1.000
_cell.length_c   1.000
_cell.angle_alpha   90.00
_cell.angle_beta   90.00
_cell.angle_gamma   90.00
#
_symmetry.space_group_name_H-M   'P 1'
#
loop_
_entity.id
_entity.type
_entity.pdbx_description
1 polymer ?
#
loop_
_entity_poly.entity_id
_entity_poly.type
_entity_poly.pdbx_seq_one_letter_code
_entity_poly.pdbx_strand_id
1 'polypeptide(L)'
;MTIRKGDQWGEPCTAPTGLLEFATERELGRHLRDIGTIREAMLNSGTLIQALGVTTRAPNREQIKVTIDLIKIGFTDRYGVNRDDFAVGSAFLGRRSWLGDIYIVSNSGYLGARELLPKAHPNDGVMDVLAVKSSMPYTQRLQAWRRIPTASHIPHPDISTKQTEGFSWPVDEDDVPKKSIRLIVDGEDLGPVKSVRMHVIPDAITLYI
;
A
#
# COMPACT_ATOMS: atom_id res chain seq x y z
N MET A 1 -5.27 2.96 -18.84
CA MET A 1 -4.68 4.16 -19.48
C MET A 1 -3.52 4.54 -18.57
N THR A 2 -2.26 4.39 -18.97
CA THR A 2 -1.11 4.63 -18.08
C THR A 2 -0.93 6.13 -17.88
N ILE A 3 -1.28 6.64 -16.71
CA ILE A 3 -1.15 8.07 -16.36
C ILE A 3 0.35 8.38 -16.25
N ARG A 4 0.80 9.47 -16.88
CA ARG A 4 2.22 9.85 -16.87
C ARG A 4 2.53 10.69 -15.65
N LYS A 5 3.77 10.59 -15.19
CA LYS A 5 4.32 11.36 -14.07
C LYS A 5 4.17 12.87 -14.32
N GLY A 6 3.31 13.52 -13.54
CA GLY A 6 3.04 14.96 -13.61
C GLY A 6 1.67 15.34 -14.17
N ASP A 7 0.90 14.39 -14.70
CA ASP A 7 -0.48 14.63 -15.13
C ASP A 7 -1.43 14.73 -13.91
N GLN A 8 -2.56 15.42 -14.09
CA GLN A 8 -3.65 15.37 -13.11
C GLN A 8 -4.07 13.90 -12.94
N TRP A 9 -4.19 13.48 -11.69
CA TRP A 9 -4.54 12.11 -11.39
C TRP A 9 -6.01 11.90 -11.70
N GLY A 10 -6.30 11.01 -12.65
CA GLY A 10 -7.66 10.71 -13.06
C GLY A 10 -8.35 11.84 -13.83
N GLU A 11 -9.65 11.64 -14.07
CA GLU A 11 -10.48 12.55 -14.86
C GLU A 11 -11.66 13.02 -14.01
N PRO A 12 -11.96 14.33 -13.94
CA PRO A 12 -13.19 14.82 -13.34
C PRO A 12 -14.40 14.21 -14.05
N CYS A 13 -15.34 13.66 -13.28
CA CYS A 13 -16.51 12.98 -13.80
C CYS A 13 -17.70 13.09 -12.84
N THR A 14 -18.87 12.66 -13.31
CA THR A 14 -20.01 12.35 -12.45
C THR A 14 -20.03 10.85 -12.20
N ALA A 15 -20.03 10.44 -10.93
CA ALA A 15 -20.06 9.02 -10.58
C ALA A 15 -21.37 8.35 -11.07
N PRO A 16 -21.29 7.14 -11.68
CA PRO A 16 -22.45 6.32 -11.98
C PRO A 16 -23.32 6.03 -10.75
N THR A 17 -24.62 5.86 -10.96
CA THR A 17 -25.53 5.46 -9.88
C THR A 17 -25.42 3.96 -9.60
N GLY A 18 -25.47 3.57 -8.32
CA GLY A 18 -25.52 2.16 -7.91
C GLY A 18 -24.16 1.49 -7.76
N LEU A 19 -23.07 2.25 -7.76
CA LEU A 19 -21.75 1.72 -7.41
C LEU A 19 -21.72 1.26 -5.95
N LEU A 20 -20.97 0.19 -5.70
CA LEU A 20 -20.62 -0.21 -4.33
C LEU A 20 -19.75 0.88 -3.70
N GLU A 21 -20.06 1.22 -2.47
CA GLU A 21 -19.40 2.30 -1.73
C GLU A 21 -18.60 1.71 -0.57
N PHE A 22 -17.33 2.09 -0.49
CA PHE A 22 -16.42 1.65 0.56
C PHE A 22 -15.94 2.85 1.35
N ALA A 23 -16.04 2.77 2.68
CA ALA A 23 -15.59 3.86 3.52
C ALA A 23 -14.05 3.94 3.53
N THR A 24 -13.35 2.81 3.43
CA THR A 24 -11.89 2.74 3.48
C THR A 24 -11.31 1.75 2.47
N GLU A 25 -10.03 1.95 2.13
CA GLU A 25 -9.22 1.00 1.34
C GLU A 25 -9.30 -0.43 1.90
N ARG A 26 -9.31 -0.56 3.22
CA ARG A 26 -9.37 -1.87 3.87
C ARG A 26 -10.70 -2.59 3.66
N GLU A 27 -11.82 -1.87 3.69
CA GLU A 27 -13.13 -2.44 3.40
C GLU A 27 -13.21 -2.97 1.98
N LEU A 28 -12.68 -2.22 1.01
CA LEU A 28 -12.56 -2.67 -0.37
C LEU A 28 -11.66 -3.91 -0.46
N GLY A 29 -10.49 -3.92 0.18
CA GLY A 29 -9.59 -5.09 0.20
C GLY A 29 -10.25 -6.36 0.76
N ARG A 30 -11.03 -6.23 1.84
CA ARG A 30 -11.81 -7.35 2.41
C ARG A 30 -12.91 -7.83 1.46
N HIS A 31 -13.61 -6.92 0.80
CA HIS A 31 -14.62 -7.29 -0.21
C HIS A 31 -13.99 -8.10 -1.34
N LEU A 32 -12.85 -7.64 -1.87
CA LEU A 32 -12.11 -8.34 -2.93
C LEU A 32 -11.67 -9.74 -2.50
N ARG A 33 -11.28 -9.91 -1.24
CA ARG A 33 -10.93 -11.21 -0.65
C ARG A 33 -12.13 -12.14 -0.52
N ASP A 34 -13.24 -11.65 0.04
CA ASP A 34 -14.36 -12.49 0.49
C ASP A 34 -15.38 -12.75 -0.63
N ILE A 35 -15.58 -11.79 -1.53
CA ILE A 35 -16.62 -11.82 -2.58
C ILE A 35 -16.00 -11.91 -3.98
N GLY A 36 -14.84 -11.28 -4.19
CA GLY A 36 -14.10 -11.33 -5.45
C GLY A 36 -14.00 -9.97 -6.15
N THR A 37 -13.52 -9.99 -7.39
CA THR A 37 -13.18 -8.77 -8.14
C THR A 37 -14.41 -7.97 -8.55
N ILE A 38 -14.33 -6.65 -8.38
CA ILE A 38 -15.28 -5.68 -8.91
C ILE A 38 -14.54 -4.72 -9.85
N ARG A 39 -15.25 -4.20 -10.86
CA ARG A 39 -14.64 -3.31 -11.86
C ARG A 39 -14.61 -1.86 -11.44
N GLU A 40 -15.64 -1.43 -10.72
CA GLU A 40 -15.89 -0.03 -10.39
C GLU A 40 -16.46 0.08 -8.97
N ALA A 41 -15.99 1.07 -8.21
CA ALA A 41 -16.47 1.34 -6.85
C ALA A 41 -16.26 2.81 -6.45
N MET A 42 -16.99 3.27 -5.43
CA MET A 42 -16.71 4.53 -4.76
C MET A 42 -15.82 4.30 -3.54
N LEU A 43 -14.84 5.17 -3.34
CA LEU A 43 -13.97 5.17 -2.17
C LEU A 43 -14.02 6.53 -1.47
N ASN A 44 -14.37 6.54 -0.19
CA ASN A 44 -14.66 7.78 0.53
C ASN A 44 -13.53 8.30 1.42
N SER A 45 -12.61 7.41 1.81
CA SER A 45 -11.43 7.79 2.60
C SER A 45 -10.28 6.83 2.33
N GLY A 46 -9.06 7.26 2.67
CA GLY A 46 -7.89 6.41 2.56
C GLY A 46 -6.66 7.21 2.14
N THR A 47 -5.56 6.48 1.97
CA THR A 47 -4.29 7.03 1.56
C THR A 47 -4.26 7.45 0.09
N LEU A 48 -5.01 6.75 -0.77
CA LEU A 48 -5.20 7.13 -2.17
C LEU A 48 -5.84 8.51 -2.33
N ILE A 49 -6.88 8.82 -1.56
CA ILE A 49 -7.52 10.15 -1.60
C ILE A 49 -6.54 11.25 -1.18
N GLN A 50 -5.69 10.97 -0.19
CA GLN A 50 -4.63 11.89 0.24
C GLN A 50 -3.59 12.10 -0.87
N ALA A 51 -3.15 11.03 -1.53
CA ALA A 51 -2.20 11.10 -2.64
C ALA A 51 -2.76 11.90 -3.84
N LEU A 52 -4.06 11.77 -4.10
CA LEU A 52 -4.76 12.52 -5.15
C LEU A 52 -4.98 14.00 -4.79
N GLY A 53 -4.78 14.39 -3.52
CA GLY A 53 -5.02 15.75 -3.05
C GLY A 53 -6.49 16.19 -3.10
N VAL A 54 -7.43 15.25 -3.19
CA VAL A 54 -8.86 15.57 -3.30
C VAL A 54 -9.41 15.91 -1.93
N THR A 55 -9.93 17.13 -1.78
CA THR A 55 -10.72 17.48 -0.60
C THR A 55 -12.11 16.86 -0.76
N THR A 56 -12.51 16.00 0.17
CA THR A 56 -13.69 15.10 0.18
C THR A 56 -15.07 15.75 0.03
N ARG A 57 -15.18 17.01 -0.39
CA ARG A 57 -16.45 17.70 -0.62
C ARG A 57 -16.35 18.65 -1.82
N ALA A 58 -16.40 18.11 -3.02
CA ALA A 58 -16.86 18.89 -4.16
C ALA A 58 -18.40 18.99 -4.09
N PRO A 59 -19.00 20.19 -4.24
CA PRO A 59 -20.43 20.28 -4.50
C PRO A 59 -20.77 19.54 -5.81
N ASN A 60 -21.93 18.86 -5.86
CA ASN A 60 -22.51 18.23 -7.06
C ASN A 60 -21.99 16.85 -7.53
N ARG A 61 -21.39 16.02 -6.67
CA ARG A 61 -20.88 14.66 -7.06
C ARG A 61 -19.81 14.71 -8.15
N GLU A 62 -19.13 15.83 -8.31
CA GLU A 62 -17.88 15.89 -9.07
C GLU A 62 -16.88 15.00 -8.36
N GLN A 63 -16.52 13.91 -9.02
CA GLN A 63 -15.61 12.90 -8.51
C GLN A 63 -14.45 12.77 -9.48
N ILE A 64 -13.32 12.34 -8.95
CA ILE A 64 -12.18 11.96 -9.78
C ILE A 64 -12.29 10.46 -10.05
N LYS A 65 -12.40 10.14 -11.33
CA LYS A 65 -12.30 8.76 -11.81
C LYS A 65 -10.83 8.41 -11.96
N VAL A 66 -10.39 7.40 -11.23
CA VAL A 66 -9.01 6.90 -11.31
C VAL A 66 -9.01 5.38 -11.43
N THR A 67 -8.30 4.85 -12.42
CA THR A 67 -7.99 3.42 -12.47
C THR A 67 -6.75 3.19 -11.61
N ILE A 68 -6.77 2.15 -10.79
CA ILE A 68 -5.66 1.79 -9.91
C ILE A 68 -5.30 0.31 -10.04
N ASP A 69 -4.04 0.04 -9.79
CA ASP A 69 -3.47 -1.25 -9.51
C ASP A 69 -3.87 -1.73 -8.11
N LEU A 70 -3.86 -3.04 -7.91
CA LEU A 70 -4.05 -3.66 -6.60
C LEU A 70 -2.86 -4.54 -6.26
N ILE A 71 -2.57 -4.67 -4.97
CA ILE A 71 -1.51 -5.57 -4.50
C ILE A 71 -2.18 -6.81 -3.93
N LYS A 72 -2.06 -7.93 -4.64
CA LYS A 72 -2.49 -9.25 -4.13
C LYS A 72 -1.44 -9.76 -3.16
N ILE A 73 -1.87 -10.18 -1.98
CA ILE A 73 -1.01 -10.66 -0.90
C ILE A 73 -1.36 -12.10 -0.60
N GLY A 74 -0.40 -13.02 -0.77
CA GLY A 74 -0.48 -14.38 -0.24
C GLY A 74 0.48 -14.52 0.94
N PHE A 75 0.02 -15.06 2.07
CA PHE A 75 0.85 -15.20 3.26
C PHE A 75 0.58 -16.48 4.04
N THR A 76 1.60 -16.96 4.73
CA THR A 76 1.48 -18.06 5.70
C THR A 76 1.41 -17.48 7.10
N ASP A 77 0.31 -17.71 7.81
CA ASP A 77 0.13 -17.21 9.17
C ASP A 77 1.04 -17.95 10.19
N ARG A 78 1.01 -17.50 11.45
CA ARG A 78 1.81 -18.11 12.53
C ARG A 78 1.54 -19.61 12.74
N TYR A 79 0.36 -20.08 12.34
CA TYR A 79 -0.05 -21.48 12.48
C TYR A 79 0.32 -22.33 11.25
N GLY A 80 0.89 -21.72 10.20
CA GLY A 80 1.23 -22.43 8.96
C GLY A 80 0.09 -22.49 7.96
N VAL A 81 -1.00 -21.72 8.15
CA VAL A 81 -2.12 -21.70 7.21
C VAL A 81 -1.87 -20.64 6.15
N ASN A 82 -2.01 -21.03 4.89
CA ASN A 82 -1.94 -20.11 3.76
C ASN A 82 -3.24 -19.31 3.63
N ARG A 83 -3.11 -18.01 3.43
CA ARG A 83 -4.21 -17.05 3.31
C ARG A 83 -3.89 -16.06 2.20
N ASP A 84 -4.95 -15.52 1.62
CA ASP A 84 -4.86 -14.44 0.64
C ASP A 84 -5.57 -13.19 1.18
N ASP A 85 -5.08 -12.02 0.78
CA ASP A 85 -5.68 -10.72 1.03
C ASP A 85 -5.29 -9.73 -0.09
N PHE A 86 -5.86 -8.53 -0.05
CA PHE A 86 -5.55 -7.45 -0.98
C PHE A 86 -5.20 -6.18 -0.20
N ALA A 87 -4.13 -5.51 -0.62
CA ALA A 87 -3.87 -4.12 -0.27
C ALA A 87 -4.28 -3.22 -1.43
N VAL A 88 -5.09 -2.21 -1.11
CA VAL A 88 -5.48 -1.16 -2.05
C VAL A 88 -4.50 0.02 -1.96
N GLY A 89 -4.08 0.38 -0.74
CA GLY A 89 -3.16 1.50 -0.51
C GLY A 89 -1.75 1.03 -0.14
N SER A 90 -1.63 0.24 0.93
CA SER A 90 -0.31 -0.18 1.45
C SER A 90 -0.33 -1.44 2.31
N ALA A 91 0.82 -2.09 2.39
CA ALA A 91 1.12 -3.14 3.34
C ALA A 91 2.43 -2.83 4.08
N PHE A 92 2.46 -3.14 5.38
CA PHE A 92 3.62 -3.01 6.24
C PHE A 92 3.99 -4.38 6.80
N LEU A 93 5.28 -4.69 6.73
CA LEU A 93 5.88 -5.83 7.39
C LEU A 93 6.93 -5.36 8.39
N GLY A 94 6.80 -5.79 9.65
CA GLY A 94 7.78 -5.41 10.66
C GLY A 94 7.51 -5.97 12.04
N ARG A 95 8.44 -5.72 12.96
CA ARG A 95 8.30 -6.11 14.37
C ARG A 95 7.67 -4.99 15.18
N ARG A 96 6.95 -5.34 16.24
CA ARG A 96 6.31 -4.38 17.17
C ARG A 96 7.31 -3.40 17.81
N SER A 97 8.54 -3.85 18.02
CA SER A 97 9.61 -3.02 18.59
C SER A 97 10.18 -1.99 17.61
N TRP A 98 9.82 -2.02 16.32
CA TRP A 98 10.47 -1.26 15.23
C TRP A 98 11.98 -1.53 15.10
N LEU A 99 12.51 -2.50 15.85
CA LEU A 99 13.88 -2.97 15.86
C LEU A 99 13.93 -4.29 15.07
N GLY A 100 14.38 -4.20 13.82
CA GLY A 100 14.39 -5.28 12.85
C GLY A 100 14.22 -4.76 11.43
N ASP A 101 14.23 -5.67 10.47
CA ASP A 101 13.91 -5.29 9.09
C ASP A 101 12.45 -4.82 9.03
N ILE A 102 12.24 -3.73 8.31
CA ILE A 102 10.92 -3.18 8.01
C ILE A 102 10.78 -3.13 6.51
N TYR A 103 9.62 -3.56 6.02
CA TYR A 103 9.26 -3.42 4.62
C TYR A 103 7.92 -2.71 4.54
N ILE A 104 7.84 -1.71 3.68
CA ILE A 104 6.61 -0.98 3.38
C ILE A 104 6.43 -1.12 1.89
N VAL A 105 5.32 -1.73 1.51
CA VAL A 105 4.91 -1.90 0.13
C VAL A 105 3.70 -1.00 -0.08
N SER A 106 3.75 -0.11 -1.06
CA SER A 106 2.69 0.87 -1.26
C SER A 106 2.41 1.10 -2.74
N ASN A 107 1.13 1.34 -3.03
CA ASN A 107 0.64 1.76 -4.34
C ASN A 107 0.54 3.28 -4.43
N SER A 108 0.08 3.92 -3.35
CA SER A 108 -0.13 5.39 -3.27
C SER A 108 1.11 6.17 -2.81
N GLY A 109 2.09 5.46 -2.26
CA GLY A 109 3.28 6.04 -1.63
C GLY A 109 3.08 6.52 -0.19
N TYR A 110 1.89 6.32 0.35
CA TYR A 110 1.51 6.70 1.71
C TYR A 110 1.41 5.47 2.62
N LEU A 111 1.78 5.67 3.89
CA LEU A 111 1.45 4.76 4.98
C LEU A 111 0.71 5.54 6.07
N GLY A 112 -0.61 5.33 6.15
CA GLY A 112 -1.48 6.18 6.96
C GLY A 112 -1.40 7.62 6.48
N ALA A 113 -1.18 8.57 7.39
CA ALA A 113 -1.15 10.00 7.07
C ALA A 113 0.22 10.52 6.58
N ARG A 114 1.11 9.63 6.12
CA ARG A 114 2.51 9.98 5.84
C ARG A 114 2.94 9.52 4.46
N GLU A 115 3.41 10.46 3.66
CA GLU A 115 4.01 10.20 2.36
C GLU A 115 5.44 9.69 2.54
N LEU A 116 5.66 8.41 2.27
CA LEU A 116 6.96 7.76 2.39
C LEU A 116 7.67 7.61 1.05
N LEU A 117 6.89 7.48 -0.02
CA LEU A 117 7.38 7.18 -1.36
C LEU A 117 6.78 8.20 -2.34
N PRO A 118 7.34 9.43 -2.43
CA PRO A 118 6.77 10.50 -3.27
C PRO A 118 6.78 10.22 -4.78
N LYS A 119 7.39 9.10 -5.19
CA LYS A 119 7.47 8.68 -6.59
C LYS A 119 6.44 7.60 -6.92
N ALA A 120 5.76 7.04 -5.93
CA ALA A 120 4.80 5.98 -6.14
C ALA A 120 3.62 6.48 -6.95
N HIS A 121 3.09 5.60 -7.79
CA HIS A 121 2.00 5.91 -8.68
C HIS A 121 1.02 4.73 -8.69
N PRO A 122 -0.28 4.96 -8.52
CA PRO A 122 -1.23 3.90 -8.23
C PRO A 122 -1.65 3.09 -9.45
N ASN A 123 -1.17 3.44 -10.65
CA ASN A 123 -1.56 2.85 -11.94
C ASN A 123 -0.39 2.80 -12.93
N ASP A 124 0.81 2.45 -12.46
CA ASP A 124 2.02 2.27 -13.29
C ASP A 124 2.44 0.81 -13.45
N GLY A 125 1.67 -0.13 -12.89
CA GLY A 125 1.87 -1.56 -12.95
C GLY A 125 2.93 -2.09 -11.99
N VAL A 126 3.46 -1.26 -11.08
CA VAL A 126 4.48 -1.64 -10.11
C VAL A 126 4.09 -1.24 -8.68
N MET A 127 4.64 -1.95 -7.69
CA MET A 127 4.56 -1.54 -6.29
C MET A 127 5.87 -0.89 -5.87
N ASP A 128 5.79 0.16 -5.05
CA ASP A 128 6.94 0.77 -4.42
C ASP A 128 7.23 0.10 -3.08
N VAL A 129 8.46 -0.39 -2.92
CA VAL A 129 8.94 -1.07 -1.72
C VAL A 129 10.00 -0.21 -1.04
N LEU A 130 9.74 0.21 0.19
CA LEU A 130 10.72 0.79 1.10
C LEU A 130 11.18 -0.28 2.09
N ALA A 131 12.48 -0.57 2.11
CA ALA A 131 13.09 -1.48 3.07
C ALA A 131 14.02 -0.71 4.03
N VAL A 132 13.92 -1.02 5.32
CA VAL A 132 14.81 -0.50 6.37
C VAL A 132 15.53 -1.66 7.03
N LYS A 133 16.86 -1.68 6.94
CA LYS A 133 17.67 -2.77 7.50
C LYS A 133 17.68 -2.76 9.02
N SER A 134 17.67 -3.93 9.63
CA SER A 134 17.80 -4.15 11.07
C SER A 134 19.07 -3.56 11.69
N SER A 135 20.12 -3.34 10.89
CA SER A 135 21.35 -2.63 11.28
C SER A 135 21.11 -1.17 11.67
N MET A 136 20.05 -0.53 11.17
CA MET A 136 19.78 0.88 11.41
C MET A 136 19.47 1.13 12.91
N PRO A 137 20.28 1.94 13.61
CA PRO A 137 20.06 2.27 15.01
C PRO A 137 18.71 2.97 15.25
N TYR A 138 18.13 2.74 16.43
CA TYR A 138 16.84 3.32 16.81
C TYR A 138 16.79 4.86 16.68
N THR A 139 17.87 5.54 17.07
CA THR A 139 17.96 7.00 17.00
C THR A 139 17.92 7.50 15.55
N GLN A 140 18.58 6.81 14.62
CA GLN A 140 18.53 7.13 13.20
C GLN A 140 17.14 6.83 12.61
N ARG A 141 16.49 5.74 13.03
CA ARG A 141 15.09 5.46 12.65
C ARG A 141 14.15 6.58 13.09
N LEU A 142 14.31 7.10 14.30
CA LEU A 142 13.54 8.22 14.80
C LEU A 142 13.83 9.52 14.00
N GLN A 143 15.09 9.76 13.62
CA GLN A 143 15.44 10.90 12.76
C GLN A 143 14.82 10.76 11.36
N ALA A 144 14.92 9.59 10.74
CA ALA A 144 14.27 9.31 9.45
C ALA A 144 12.75 9.51 9.56
N TRP A 145 12.12 9.01 10.63
CA TRP A 145 10.70 9.20 10.90
C TRP A 145 10.28 10.67 11.02
N ARG A 146 11.14 11.51 11.62
CA ARG A 146 10.91 12.97 11.72
C ARG A 146 11.12 13.70 10.40
N ARG A 147 11.89 13.13 9.47
CA ARG A 147 12.19 13.69 8.14
C ARG A 147 11.20 13.28 7.05
N ILE A 148 10.24 12.41 7.37
CA ILE A 148 9.17 12.02 6.45
C ILE A 148 8.43 13.22 5.87
N PRO A 149 7.99 14.23 6.65
CA PRO A 149 7.21 15.36 6.11
C PRO A 149 7.95 16.18 5.04
N THR A 150 9.28 16.14 5.02
CA THR A 150 10.09 16.85 4.02
C THR A 150 10.65 15.90 2.94
N ALA A 151 10.19 14.64 2.90
CA ALA A 151 10.70 13.58 2.04
C ALA A 151 12.22 13.34 2.12
N SER A 152 12.91 13.92 3.11
CA SER A 152 14.38 13.90 3.26
C SER A 152 14.91 12.71 4.05
N HIS A 153 14.09 11.67 4.20
CA HIS A 153 14.40 10.45 4.95
C HIS A 153 15.07 9.37 4.08
N ILE A 154 14.91 9.45 2.76
CA ILE A 154 15.42 8.49 1.78
C ILE A 154 16.97 8.48 1.65
N PRO A 155 17.73 9.60 1.76
CA PRO A 155 19.18 9.52 1.73
C PRO A 155 19.71 8.95 3.05
N HIS A 156 19.66 7.63 3.19
CA HIS A 156 20.20 6.88 4.32
C HIS A 156 20.73 5.51 3.86
N PRO A 157 21.93 5.08 4.27
CA PRO A 157 22.55 3.83 3.79
C PRO A 157 21.76 2.56 4.14
N ASP A 158 20.98 2.61 5.23
CA ASP A 158 20.12 1.50 5.66
C ASP A 158 18.66 1.59 5.17
N ILE A 159 18.32 2.61 4.37
CA ILE A 159 17.00 2.74 3.74
C ILE A 159 17.17 2.58 2.23
N SER A 160 16.39 1.68 1.65
CA SER A 160 16.37 1.48 0.20
C SER A 160 14.94 1.52 -0.31
N THR A 161 14.74 2.12 -1.48
CA THR A 161 13.46 2.13 -2.18
C THR A 161 13.60 1.45 -3.53
N LYS A 162 12.63 0.62 -3.93
CA LYS A 162 12.62 -0.08 -5.21
C LYS A 162 11.20 -0.16 -5.76
N GLN A 163 11.04 0.07 -7.06
CA GLN A 163 9.82 -0.25 -7.81
C GLN A 163 9.92 -1.67 -8.39
N THR A 164 8.89 -2.49 -8.23
CA THR A 164 8.90 -3.91 -8.61
C THR A 164 7.48 -4.43 -8.85
N GLU A 165 7.30 -5.46 -9.68
CA GLU A 165 5.99 -6.11 -9.86
C GLU A 165 5.70 -7.15 -8.78
N GLY A 166 6.74 -7.60 -8.08
CA GLY A 166 6.67 -8.64 -7.06
C GLY A 166 7.58 -8.37 -5.87
N PHE A 167 7.12 -8.78 -4.69
CA PHE A 167 7.87 -8.73 -3.44
C PHE A 167 7.63 -10.00 -2.63
N SER A 168 8.68 -10.55 -2.03
CA SER A 168 8.60 -11.71 -1.14
C SER A 168 9.37 -11.48 0.15
N TRP A 169 8.83 -12.05 1.23
CA TRP A 169 9.50 -12.14 2.52
C TRP A 169 9.26 -13.55 3.11
N PRO A 170 10.28 -14.25 3.64
CA PRO A 170 11.71 -13.90 3.56
C PRO A 170 12.17 -13.77 2.10
N VAL A 171 13.23 -12.98 1.89
CA VAL A 171 13.76 -12.70 0.54
C VAL A 171 14.43 -13.96 -0.05
N ASP A 172 15.07 -14.73 0.82
CA ASP A 172 15.67 -16.01 0.50
C ASP A 172 14.81 -17.12 1.11
N GLU A 173 14.39 -18.09 0.30
CA GLU A 173 13.53 -19.20 0.75
C GLU A 173 14.28 -20.13 1.72
N ASP A 174 15.62 -20.18 1.61
CA ASP A 174 16.49 -20.95 2.50
C ASP A 174 16.75 -20.24 3.84
N ASP A 175 16.56 -18.91 3.89
CA ASP A 175 16.67 -18.13 5.12
C ASP A 175 15.34 -18.14 5.89
N VAL A 176 15.06 -19.26 6.55
CA VAL A 176 13.86 -19.39 7.40
C VAL A 176 13.98 -18.42 8.58
N PRO A 177 13.17 -17.35 8.63
CA PRO A 177 13.33 -16.33 9.65
C PRO A 177 13.01 -16.93 11.02
N LYS A 178 13.97 -16.85 11.94
CA LYS A 178 13.84 -17.38 13.32
C LYS A 178 12.68 -16.76 14.12
N LYS A 179 12.10 -15.65 13.64
CA LYS A 179 10.99 -14.94 14.30
C LYS A 179 9.99 -14.46 13.25
N SER A 180 8.71 -14.66 13.52
CA SER A 180 7.63 -14.07 12.74
C SER A 180 7.64 -12.55 12.83
N ILE A 181 7.19 -11.91 11.76
CA ILE A 181 6.96 -10.46 11.71
C ILE A 181 5.47 -10.21 11.54
N ARG A 182 5.01 -9.01 11.88
CA ARG A 182 3.60 -8.65 11.69
C ARG A 182 3.37 -8.16 10.27
N LEU A 183 2.22 -8.53 9.73
CA LEU A 183 1.68 -8.00 8.49
C LEU A 183 0.52 -7.07 8.83
N ILE A 184 0.61 -5.81 8.39
CA ILE A 184 -0.46 -4.83 8.47
C ILE A 184 -0.85 -4.49 7.03
N VAL A 185 -2.14 -4.55 6.70
CA VAL A 185 -2.68 -4.28 5.36
C VAL A 185 -3.70 -3.17 5.47
N ASP A 186 -3.52 -2.08 4.73
CA ASP A 186 -4.40 -0.90 4.72
C ASP A 186 -4.76 -0.41 6.14
N GLY A 187 -3.79 -0.49 7.07
CA GLY A 187 -3.92 -0.10 8.47
C GLY A 187 -4.46 -1.17 9.43
N GLU A 188 -4.92 -2.33 8.94
CA GLU A 188 -5.37 -3.45 9.77
C GLU A 188 -4.24 -4.45 10.05
N ASP A 189 -4.03 -4.78 11.32
CA ASP A 189 -3.05 -5.78 11.75
C ASP A 189 -3.59 -7.21 11.57
N LEU A 190 -3.06 -7.92 10.58
CA LEU A 190 -3.38 -9.34 10.32
C LEU A 190 -2.56 -10.29 11.20
N GLY A 191 -1.68 -9.75 12.04
CA GLY A 191 -0.90 -10.49 13.01
C GLY A 191 0.41 -11.05 12.45
N PRO A 192 1.06 -11.95 13.21
CA PRO A 192 2.35 -12.52 12.84
C PRO A 192 2.24 -13.52 11.68
N VAL A 193 3.14 -13.38 10.72
CA VAL A 193 3.28 -14.22 9.52
C VAL A 193 4.66 -14.85 9.44
N LYS A 194 4.75 -16.01 8.79
CA LYS A 194 5.99 -16.75 8.52
C LYS A 194 6.59 -16.42 7.16
N SER A 195 5.73 -16.11 6.19
CA SER A 195 6.11 -15.68 4.85
C SER A 195 5.00 -14.86 4.23
N VAL A 196 5.36 -14.01 3.28
CA VAL A 196 4.46 -13.17 2.49
C VAL A 196 4.99 -13.09 1.06
N ARG A 197 4.09 -13.14 0.09
CA ARG A 197 4.34 -12.82 -1.32
C ARG A 197 3.30 -11.80 -1.76
N MET A 198 3.77 -10.80 -2.49
CA MET A 198 2.96 -9.71 -3.00
C MET A 198 3.21 -9.58 -4.49
N HIS A 199 2.13 -9.38 -5.25
CA HIS A 199 2.20 -9.14 -6.68
C HIS A 199 1.21 -8.05 -7.07
N VAL A 200 1.61 -7.17 -7.99
CA VAL A 200 0.70 -6.18 -8.55
C VAL A 200 -0.25 -6.84 -9.54
N ILE A 201 -1.52 -6.45 -9.46
CA ILE A 201 -2.53 -6.64 -10.48
C ILE A 201 -2.72 -5.27 -11.15
N PRO A 202 -2.23 -5.08 -12.38
CA PRO A 202 -2.30 -3.79 -13.04
C PRO A 202 -3.73 -3.46 -13.51
N ASP A 203 -4.07 -2.17 -13.55
CA ASP A 203 -5.36 -1.63 -14.01
C ASP A 203 -6.58 -2.39 -13.43
N ALA A 204 -6.52 -2.76 -12.16
CA ALA A 204 -7.39 -3.78 -11.57
C ALA A 204 -8.81 -3.27 -11.25
N ILE A 205 -8.94 -2.01 -10.81
CA ILE A 205 -10.22 -1.42 -10.43
C ILE A 205 -10.25 0.06 -10.76
N THR A 206 -11.42 0.56 -11.17
CA THR A 206 -11.67 1.99 -11.28
C THR A 206 -12.40 2.50 -10.05
N LEU A 207 -11.81 3.49 -9.40
CA LEU A 207 -12.36 4.17 -8.25
C LEU A 207 -12.91 5.54 -8.62
N TYR A 208 -14.01 5.89 -7.95
CA TYR A 208 -14.60 7.21 -7.94
C TYR A 208 -14.37 7.79 -6.54
N ILE A 209 -13.68 8.94 -6.48
CA ILE A 209 -13.16 9.59 -5.27
C ILE A 209 -13.61 11.04 -5.22
#